data_AF-A0A954D5L4-F1
#
_entry.id   AF-A0A954D5L4-F1
#
_cell.length_a   1.000
_cell.length_b   1.000
_cell.length_c   1.000
_cell.angle_alpha   90.00
_cell.angle_beta   90.00
_cell.angle_gamma   90.00
#
_symmetry.space_group_name_H-M   'P 1'
#
loop_
_entity.id
_entity.type
_entity.pdbx_description
1 polymer ?
#
loop_
_entity_poly.entity_id
_entity_poly.type
_entity_poly.pdbx_seq_one_letter_code
_entity_poly.pdbx_strand_id
1 'polypeptide(L)'
;LLQRGRTVLDLIARDLRHASPTSSTLRFVGLDREKNEIQADNLDFVTHYWTPTGPDQADLCEVSFFVDADPEEPDRLHLYRRRDPSIDDEPFAGGTRELIARDIAGFRLEYYDGFDWLDKWDTEDEEEEELPPEQEEPEIDPETGEPVQEPDLYEPGQSGLPEAVRVTIAFKDRRARIRDDREPLATSTESEEAKGDEDPSGVIVLQKVVRLELTHRERMQEGVMGPFDSMESIESSSSEISFEEGG
;
A
#
# COMPACT_ATOMS: atom_id res chain seq x y z
N LEU A 1 11.46 10.04 -16.77
CA LEU A 1 10.67 8.89 -16.29
C LEU A 1 10.72 8.80 -14.77
N LEU A 2 11.91 8.64 -14.18
CA LEU A 2 12.10 8.57 -12.72
C LEU A 2 11.41 9.68 -11.91
N GLN A 3 11.56 10.95 -12.30
CA GLN A 3 10.91 12.05 -11.57
C GLN A 3 9.38 11.97 -11.62
N ARG A 4 8.80 11.60 -12.77
CA ARG A 4 7.34 11.40 -12.92
C ARG A 4 6.87 10.22 -12.07
N GLY A 5 7.60 9.11 -12.10
CA GLY A 5 7.28 7.94 -11.28
C GLY A 5 7.33 8.23 -9.78
N ARG A 6 8.31 9.03 -9.31
CA ARG A 6 8.35 9.52 -7.92
C ARG A 6 7.13 10.39 -7.59
N THR A 7 6.74 11.31 -8.47
CA THR A 7 5.54 12.12 -8.27
C THR A 7 4.27 11.27 -8.15
N VAL A 8 4.15 10.20 -8.94
CA VAL A 8 3.04 9.25 -8.86
C VAL A 8 3.03 8.52 -7.52
N LEU A 9 4.18 7.97 -7.09
CA LEU A 9 4.30 7.33 -5.78
C LEU A 9 4.03 8.29 -4.62
N ASP A 10 4.42 9.55 -4.73
CA ASP A 10 4.15 10.57 -3.72
C ASP A 10 2.66 10.94 -3.65
N LEU A 11 1.97 10.92 -4.79
CA LEU A 11 0.53 11.13 -4.87
C LEU A 11 -0.21 9.97 -4.19
N ILE A 12 0.06 8.72 -4.58
CA ILE A 12 -0.54 7.52 -3.96
C ILE A 12 -0.25 7.51 -2.45
N ALA A 13 1.00 7.74 -2.06
CA ALA A 13 1.40 7.75 -0.66
C ALA A 13 0.77 8.87 0.17
N ARG A 14 0.26 9.93 -0.47
CA ARG A 14 -0.42 11.01 0.24
C ARG A 14 -1.87 10.64 0.54
N ASP A 15 -2.54 10.03 -0.43
CA ASP A 15 -3.93 9.56 -0.25
C ASP A 15 -3.98 8.44 0.78
N LEU A 16 -3.09 7.45 0.67
CA LEU A 16 -2.95 6.33 1.61
C LEU A 16 -2.67 6.79 3.05
N ARG A 17 -1.81 7.79 3.25
CA ARG A 17 -1.51 8.30 4.60
C ARG A 17 -2.72 8.90 5.32
N HIS A 18 -3.71 9.34 4.56
CA HIS A 18 -4.96 9.89 5.09
C HIS A 18 -6.14 8.94 4.85
N ALA A 19 -5.86 7.65 4.56
CA ALA A 19 -6.89 6.62 4.47
C ALA A 19 -7.67 6.60 5.79
N SER A 20 -9.00 6.53 5.69
CA SER A 20 -9.91 6.57 6.82
C SER A 20 -10.57 5.20 6.99
N PRO A 21 -10.61 4.64 8.22
CA PRO A 21 -11.44 3.49 8.51
C PRO A 21 -12.89 4.01 8.59
N THR A 22 -13.61 3.99 7.47
CA THR A 22 -15.03 4.33 7.48
C THR A 22 -15.87 3.05 7.44
N SER A 23 -17.16 3.18 7.74
CA SER A 23 -18.17 2.14 7.98
C SER A 23 -18.12 0.91 7.06
N SER A 24 -18.90 -0.13 7.40
CA SER A 24 -19.04 -1.39 6.65
C SER A 24 -19.30 -1.25 5.14
N THR A 25 -19.76 -0.09 4.67
CA THR A 25 -20.01 0.22 3.24
C THR A 25 -18.78 0.82 2.55
N LEU A 26 -17.90 1.52 3.27
CA LEU A 26 -16.79 2.32 2.74
C LEU A 26 -15.45 1.69 3.13
N ARG A 27 -15.23 0.50 2.59
CA ARG A 27 -14.14 -0.40 2.97
C ARG A 27 -12.81 -0.05 2.28
N PHE A 28 -11.72 -0.52 2.88
CA PHE A 28 -10.41 -0.55 2.24
C PHE A 28 -10.27 -1.89 1.53
N VAL A 29 -10.28 -1.87 0.20
CA VAL A 29 -10.33 -3.08 -0.64
C VAL A 29 -9.16 -3.06 -1.60
N GLY A 30 -8.27 -4.01 -1.44
CA GLY A 30 -7.08 -4.27 -2.24
C GLY A 30 -7.22 -5.60 -2.98
N LEU A 31 -7.35 -5.54 -4.30
CA LEU A 31 -7.53 -6.71 -5.14
C LEU A 31 -6.28 -6.98 -5.97
N ASP A 32 -5.75 -8.19 -5.84
CA ASP A 32 -4.73 -8.73 -6.75
C ASP A 32 -5.39 -9.05 -8.09
N ARG A 33 -4.93 -8.39 -9.15
CA ARG A 33 -5.53 -8.50 -10.49
C ARG A 33 -4.45 -8.51 -11.55
N GLU A 34 -4.74 -9.24 -12.63
CA GLU A 34 -3.91 -9.22 -13.82
C GLU A 34 -4.69 -8.69 -15.02
N LYS A 35 -4.00 -7.96 -15.89
CA LYS A 35 -4.54 -7.49 -17.17
C LYS A 35 -3.49 -7.71 -18.26
N ASN A 36 -3.83 -8.51 -19.27
CA ASN A 36 -2.90 -8.91 -20.33
C ASN A 36 -1.61 -9.56 -19.76
N GLU A 37 -1.76 -10.46 -18.78
CA GLU A 37 -0.63 -11.15 -18.10
C GLU A 37 0.34 -10.20 -17.37
N ILE A 38 -0.09 -8.95 -17.14
CA ILE A 38 0.64 -7.93 -16.41
C ILE A 38 -0.09 -7.65 -15.11
N GLN A 39 0.65 -7.58 -14.00
CA GLN A 39 0.09 -7.22 -12.71
C GLN A 39 -0.55 -5.83 -12.74
N ALA A 40 -1.81 -5.77 -12.33
CA ALA A 40 -2.75 -4.69 -12.60
C ALA A 40 -3.70 -4.52 -11.41
N ASP A 41 -3.13 -4.53 -10.21
CA ASP A 41 -3.86 -4.49 -8.95
C ASP A 41 -4.81 -3.29 -8.88
N ASN A 42 -5.81 -3.42 -8.04
CA ASN A 42 -6.80 -2.40 -7.80
C ASN A 42 -6.91 -2.15 -6.31
N LEU A 43 -6.98 -0.87 -5.94
CA LEU A 43 -7.16 -0.43 -4.57
C LEU A 43 -8.24 0.61 -4.50
N ASP A 44 -9.22 0.38 -3.63
CA ASP A 44 -10.34 1.25 -3.35
C ASP A 44 -10.41 1.54 -1.86
N PHE A 45 -10.53 2.81 -1.48
CA PHE A 45 -10.60 3.23 -0.08
C PHE A 45 -11.11 4.67 0.04
N VAL A 46 -11.42 5.09 1.27
CA VAL A 46 -11.78 6.48 1.57
C VAL A 46 -10.58 7.24 2.17
N THR A 47 -10.40 8.50 1.78
CA THR A 47 -9.37 9.39 2.31
C THR A 47 -9.94 10.71 2.81
N HIS A 48 -9.33 11.27 3.86
CA HIS A 48 -9.54 12.67 4.28
C HIS A 48 -8.71 13.67 3.48
N TYR A 49 -7.85 13.21 2.56
CA TYR A 49 -7.04 14.09 1.73
C TYR A 49 -7.85 14.69 0.56
N TRP A 50 -8.83 15.50 0.92
CA TRP A 50 -9.72 16.19 0.01
C TRP A 50 -10.01 17.61 0.50
N THR A 51 -10.22 18.53 -0.43
CA THR A 51 -10.66 19.89 -0.11
C THR A 51 -12.02 20.11 -0.75
N PRO A 52 -13.11 20.15 0.04
CA PRO A 52 -14.44 20.44 -0.43
C PRO A 52 -14.48 21.75 -1.22
N THR A 53 -15.07 21.69 -2.41
CA THR A 53 -15.21 22.82 -3.34
C THR A 53 -16.65 23.33 -3.41
N GLY A 54 -17.60 22.60 -2.82
CA GLY A 54 -19.03 22.95 -2.78
C GLY A 54 -19.64 22.69 -1.40
N PRO A 55 -20.83 23.27 -1.12
CA PRO A 55 -21.50 23.19 0.17
C PRO A 55 -21.98 21.77 0.54
N ASP A 56 -22.10 20.88 -0.45
CA ASP A 56 -22.65 19.53 -0.29
C ASP A 56 -21.55 18.44 -0.29
N GLN A 57 -20.28 18.84 -0.22
CA GLN A 57 -19.15 17.90 -0.22
C GLN A 57 -18.66 17.64 1.20
N ALA A 58 -18.58 16.36 1.57
CA ALA A 58 -17.96 15.92 2.82
C ALA A 58 -16.44 16.14 2.77
N ASP A 59 -15.79 16.10 3.93
CA ASP A 59 -14.32 16.06 4.08
C ASP A 59 -13.73 14.67 3.74
N LEU A 60 -14.56 13.78 3.20
CA LEU A 60 -14.21 12.46 2.72
C LEU A 60 -14.21 12.43 1.20
N CYS A 61 -13.34 11.62 0.64
CA CYS A 61 -13.31 11.31 -0.79
C CYS A 61 -12.97 9.84 -0.98
N GLU A 62 -13.79 9.15 -1.76
CA GLU A 62 -13.48 7.83 -2.28
C GLU A 62 -12.36 7.95 -3.32
N VAL A 63 -11.38 7.07 -3.21
CA VAL A 63 -10.23 7.01 -4.10
C VAL A 63 -10.06 5.59 -4.58
N SER A 64 -9.92 5.45 -5.90
CA SER A 64 -9.59 4.18 -6.55
C SER A 64 -8.28 4.32 -7.32
N PHE A 65 -7.36 3.39 -7.16
CA PHE A 65 -6.23 3.20 -8.07
C PHE A 65 -6.45 1.94 -8.88
N PHE A 66 -6.33 2.04 -10.20
CA PHE A 66 -6.51 0.89 -11.08
C PHE A 66 -5.80 1.09 -12.42
N VAL A 67 -5.51 -0.03 -13.06
CA VAL A 67 -4.89 -0.07 -14.38
C VAL A 67 -5.97 -0.25 -15.45
N ASP A 68 -5.91 0.58 -16.48
CA ASP A 68 -6.76 0.43 -17.65
C ASP A 68 -5.95 0.51 -18.95
N ALA A 69 -6.47 -0.11 -20.00
CA ALA A 69 -5.83 -0.09 -21.31
C ALA A 69 -6.17 1.20 -22.05
N ASP A 70 -5.26 1.64 -22.92
CA ASP A 70 -5.58 2.70 -23.86
C ASP A 70 -6.66 2.21 -24.85
N PRO A 71 -7.75 2.97 -25.07
CA PRO A 71 -8.83 2.55 -25.95
C PRO A 71 -8.41 2.45 -27.42
N GLU A 72 -7.38 3.19 -27.84
CA GLU A 72 -6.81 3.14 -29.18
C GLU A 72 -5.70 2.09 -29.29
N GLU A 73 -5.00 1.79 -28.17
CA GLU A 73 -3.88 0.85 -28.11
C GLU A 73 -4.00 -0.13 -26.92
N PRO A 74 -4.73 -1.25 -27.05
CA PRO A 74 -5.01 -2.16 -25.94
C PRO A 74 -3.78 -2.76 -25.22
N ASP A 75 -2.62 -2.80 -25.89
CA ASP A 75 -1.34 -3.28 -25.35
C ASP A 75 -0.64 -2.24 -24.43
N ARG A 76 -1.17 -1.02 -24.38
CA ARG A 76 -0.66 0.08 -23.56
C ARG A 76 -1.51 0.23 -22.32
N LEU A 77 -0.90 -0.12 -21.18
CA LEU A 77 -1.53 0.00 -19.87
C LEU A 77 -1.18 1.34 -19.23
N HIS A 78 -2.16 1.91 -18.53
CA HIS A 78 -2.13 3.22 -17.90
C HIS A 78 -2.66 3.11 -16.47
N LEU A 79 -2.02 3.79 -15.53
CA LEU A 79 -2.49 3.87 -14.15
C LEU A 79 -3.41 5.09 -13.99
N TYR A 80 -4.59 4.85 -13.46
CA TYR A 80 -5.59 5.86 -13.20
C TYR A 80 -5.83 6.02 -11.70
N ARG A 81 -6.23 7.22 -11.31
CA ARG A 81 -6.82 7.54 -10.02
C ARG A 81 -8.26 8.00 -10.22
N ARG A 82 -9.23 7.36 -9.55
CA ARG A 82 -10.60 7.87 -9.39
C ARG A 82 -10.67 8.73 -8.13
N ARG A 83 -11.48 9.77 -8.18
CA ARG A 83 -11.90 10.53 -7.00
C ARG A 83 -13.40 10.78 -7.05
N ASP A 84 -14.10 10.38 -6.00
CA ASP A 84 -15.48 10.78 -5.77
C ASP A 84 -15.65 11.41 -4.39
N PRO A 85 -16.01 12.70 -4.29
CA PRO A 85 -16.36 13.33 -3.02
C PRO A 85 -17.80 13.05 -2.58
N SER A 86 -18.59 12.33 -3.39
CA SER A 86 -19.96 11.95 -3.09
C SER A 86 -19.92 10.62 -2.37
N ILE A 87 -20.20 10.63 -1.06
CA ILE A 87 -20.28 9.42 -0.27
C ILE A 87 -21.72 8.89 -0.38
N ASP A 88 -21.92 7.85 -1.17
CA ASP A 88 -23.22 7.21 -1.40
C ASP A 88 -23.19 5.69 -1.19
N ASP A 89 -24.28 5.00 -1.54
CA ASP A 89 -24.40 3.54 -1.36
C ASP A 89 -23.63 2.75 -2.46
N GLU A 90 -23.02 3.42 -3.44
CA GLU A 90 -22.26 2.83 -4.56
C GLU A 90 -20.77 3.25 -4.50
N PRO A 91 -20.00 2.78 -3.51
CA PRO A 91 -18.66 3.30 -3.16
C PRO A 91 -17.55 3.09 -4.21
N PHE A 92 -17.87 2.40 -5.30
CA PHE A 92 -16.95 2.11 -6.41
C PHE A 92 -17.46 2.66 -7.76
N ALA A 93 -18.58 3.38 -7.76
CA ALA A 93 -19.18 3.97 -8.95
C ALA A 93 -19.01 5.50 -8.96
N GLY A 94 -19.12 6.11 -10.14
CA GLY A 94 -19.06 7.57 -10.26
C GLY A 94 -17.65 8.16 -10.18
N GLY A 95 -17.58 9.42 -9.75
CA GLY A 95 -16.34 10.18 -9.61
C GLY A 95 -15.67 10.63 -10.91
N THR A 96 -14.50 11.25 -10.75
CA THR A 96 -13.64 11.70 -11.84
C THR A 96 -12.41 10.83 -11.96
N ARG A 97 -12.14 10.33 -13.18
CA ARG A 97 -10.95 9.53 -13.49
C ARG A 97 -9.81 10.40 -14.02
N GLU A 98 -8.66 10.31 -13.37
CA GLU A 98 -7.43 11.02 -13.72
C GLU A 98 -6.33 10.05 -14.12
N LEU A 99 -5.69 10.31 -15.25
CA LEU A 99 -4.53 9.55 -15.68
C LEU A 99 -3.29 10.01 -14.93
N ILE A 100 -2.73 9.15 -14.06
CA ILE A 100 -1.57 9.50 -13.22
C ILE A 100 -0.26 8.94 -13.79
N ALA A 101 -0.29 7.80 -14.48
CA ALA A 101 0.90 7.25 -15.15
C ALA A 101 0.55 6.61 -16.51
N ARG A 102 1.42 6.80 -17.50
CA ARG A 102 1.31 6.21 -18.83
C ARG A 102 2.36 5.12 -19.02
N ASP A 103 2.01 4.14 -19.86
CA ASP A 103 2.91 3.09 -20.34
C ASP A 103 3.57 2.30 -19.20
N ILE A 104 2.76 1.90 -18.23
CA ILE A 104 3.23 1.04 -17.15
C ILE A 104 3.44 -0.39 -17.65
N ALA A 105 4.36 -1.10 -17.03
CA ALA A 105 4.65 -2.51 -17.22
C ALA A 105 4.12 -3.38 -16.07
N GLY A 106 3.54 -2.75 -15.04
CA GLY A 106 2.94 -3.44 -13.89
C GLY A 106 2.62 -2.48 -12.75
N PHE A 107 1.60 -2.82 -11.98
CA PHE A 107 1.21 -2.15 -10.75
C PHE A 107 0.84 -3.21 -9.73
N ARG A 108 1.62 -3.28 -8.64
CA ARG A 108 1.47 -4.26 -7.57
C ARG A 108 1.31 -3.56 -6.22
N LEU A 109 0.46 -4.11 -5.38
CA LEU A 109 0.20 -3.69 -4.02
C LEU A 109 0.36 -4.87 -3.07
N GLU A 110 1.08 -4.64 -1.97
CA GLU A 110 1.18 -5.60 -0.87
C GLU A 110 0.79 -4.88 0.42
N TYR A 111 0.09 -5.56 1.32
CA TYR A 111 -0.54 -4.99 2.50
C TYR A 111 0.02 -5.66 3.76
N TYR A 112 0.47 -4.87 4.72
CA TYR A 112 1.02 -5.38 5.98
C TYR A 112 -0.04 -5.36 7.09
N ASP A 113 -0.32 -6.52 7.69
CA ASP A 113 -1.28 -6.67 8.79
C ASP A 113 -0.67 -6.43 10.20
N GLY A 114 0.66 -6.35 10.28
CA GLY A 114 1.42 -6.29 11.53
C GLY A 114 2.29 -7.52 11.78
N PHE A 115 2.12 -8.57 10.98
CA PHE A 115 2.86 -9.83 11.04
C PHE A 115 3.48 -10.14 9.67
N ASP A 116 2.65 -10.19 8.62
CA ASP A 116 3.03 -10.59 7.27
C ASP A 116 2.54 -9.63 6.18
N TRP A 117 3.12 -9.78 4.98
CA TRP A 117 2.71 -9.06 3.78
C TRP A 117 1.74 -9.91 2.98
N LEU A 118 0.58 -9.34 2.66
CA LEU A 118 -0.52 -9.97 1.94
C LEU A 118 -0.67 -9.34 0.55
N ASP A 119 -0.96 -10.13 -0.47
CA ASP A 119 -1.17 -9.63 -1.85
C ASP A 119 -2.59 -9.09 -2.07
N LYS A 120 -3.54 -9.47 -1.20
CA LYS A 120 -4.91 -8.95 -1.17
C LYS A 120 -5.25 -8.37 0.19
N TRP A 121 -6.16 -7.41 0.22
CA TRP A 121 -6.77 -6.90 1.44
C TRP A 121 -8.26 -6.76 1.23
N ASP A 122 -9.05 -7.70 1.75
CA ASP A 122 -10.49 -7.56 1.72
C ASP A 122 -11.04 -7.76 3.13
N THR A 123 -11.72 -6.73 3.63
CA THR A 123 -12.43 -6.77 4.90
C THR A 123 -13.73 -7.59 4.83
N GLU A 124 -14.01 -8.28 3.71
CA GLU A 124 -15.24 -9.06 3.47
C GLU A 124 -15.07 -10.57 3.71
N ASP A 125 -13.85 -11.12 3.85
CA ASP A 125 -13.62 -12.54 4.12
C ASP A 125 -13.57 -12.85 5.65
N GLU A 126 -14.56 -12.37 6.41
CA GLU A 126 -15.08 -13.15 7.54
C GLU A 126 -16.42 -13.71 7.09
N GLU A 127 -16.43 -14.54 6.03
CA GLU A 127 -17.46 -15.57 5.96
C GLU A 127 -17.39 -16.30 7.29
N GLU A 128 -18.49 -16.29 8.03
CA GLU A 128 -18.74 -17.09 9.22
C GLU A 128 -18.06 -18.47 9.03
N GLU A 129 -16.83 -18.64 9.51
CA GLU A 129 -16.35 -19.98 9.82
C GLU A 129 -17.35 -20.43 10.88
N GLU A 130 -18.28 -21.28 10.43
CA GLU A 130 -19.31 -21.87 11.27
C GLU A 130 -18.60 -22.28 12.56
N LEU A 131 -18.88 -21.55 13.65
CA LEU A 131 -18.40 -21.87 14.98
C LEU A 131 -18.50 -23.39 15.10
N PRO A 132 -17.40 -24.12 15.35
CA PRO A 132 -17.44 -25.57 15.40
C PRO A 132 -18.61 -25.96 16.31
N PRO A 133 -19.55 -26.79 15.83
CA PRO A 133 -20.76 -27.05 16.58
C PRO A 133 -20.35 -27.74 17.89
N GLU A 134 -20.75 -27.11 18.99
CA GLU A 134 -20.75 -27.64 20.35
C GLU A 134 -19.38 -27.74 21.05
N GLN A 135 -19.11 -26.72 21.87
CA GLN A 135 -18.40 -26.80 23.16
C GLN A 135 -17.83 -28.20 23.51
N GLU A 136 -16.62 -28.50 23.04
CA GLU A 136 -15.78 -29.49 23.70
C GLU A 136 -15.34 -28.87 25.03
N GLU A 137 -15.67 -29.52 26.15
CA GLU A 137 -15.20 -29.09 27.48
C GLU A 137 -13.67 -29.01 27.43
N PRO A 138 -13.05 -27.90 27.91
CA PRO A 138 -11.61 -27.73 27.78
C PRO A 138 -10.89 -28.90 28.43
N GLU A 139 -9.94 -29.51 27.72
CA GLU A 139 -9.16 -30.63 28.23
C GLU A 139 -8.47 -30.17 29.52
N ILE A 140 -8.75 -30.82 30.64
CA ILE A 140 -8.19 -30.42 31.94
C ILE A 140 -6.84 -31.11 32.09
N ASP A 141 -5.79 -30.32 32.34
CA ASP A 141 -4.47 -30.84 32.66
C ASP A 141 -4.56 -31.73 33.92
N PRO A 142 -4.24 -33.03 33.84
CA PRO A 142 -4.40 -33.96 34.96
C PRO A 142 -3.44 -33.69 36.12
N GLU A 143 -2.42 -32.85 35.93
CA GLU A 143 -1.42 -32.49 36.94
C GLU A 143 -1.77 -31.19 37.67
N THR A 144 -2.37 -30.23 36.97
CA THR A 144 -2.71 -28.90 37.54
C THR A 144 -4.19 -28.73 37.84
N GLY A 145 -5.08 -29.50 37.18
CA GLY A 145 -6.53 -29.36 37.28
C GLY A 145 -7.06 -28.11 36.58
N GLU A 146 -6.23 -27.43 35.78
CA GLU A 146 -6.59 -26.25 35.01
C GLU A 146 -6.90 -26.63 33.56
N PRO A 147 -7.79 -25.88 32.86
CA PRO A 147 -7.99 -26.09 31.43
C PRO A 147 -6.66 -25.87 30.70
N VAL A 148 -6.30 -26.81 29.83
CA VAL A 148 -5.20 -26.67 28.88
C VAL A 148 -5.52 -25.44 28.03
N GLN A 149 -4.76 -24.37 28.23
CA GLN A 149 -4.84 -23.19 27.37
C GLN A 149 -4.29 -23.61 26.01
N GLU A 150 -5.18 -23.78 25.03
CA GLU A 150 -4.75 -23.78 23.64
C GLU A 150 -3.99 -22.46 23.39
N PRO A 151 -2.86 -22.48 22.68
CA PRO A 151 -2.21 -21.23 22.30
C PRO A 151 -3.23 -20.41 21.52
N ASP A 152 -3.48 -19.17 21.95
CA ASP A 152 -4.31 -18.19 21.25
C ASP A 152 -3.73 -17.96 19.84
N LEU A 153 -4.04 -18.86 18.90
CA LEU A 153 -3.86 -18.64 17.47
C LEU A 153 -5.05 -17.83 16.98
N TYR A 154 -5.20 -16.62 17.54
CA TYR A 154 -5.96 -15.59 16.85
C TYR A 154 -5.12 -15.22 15.62
N GLU A 155 -5.47 -15.79 14.47
CA GLU A 155 -5.03 -15.22 13.20
C GLU A 155 -5.64 -13.81 13.14
N PRO A 156 -4.84 -12.74 13.09
CA PRO A 156 -5.36 -11.39 13.01
C PRO A 156 -6.13 -11.27 11.69
N GLY A 157 -7.46 -11.27 11.76
CA GLY A 157 -8.33 -11.05 10.61
C GLY A 157 -8.01 -9.73 9.93
N GLN A 158 -8.23 -9.66 8.61
CA GLN A 158 -8.07 -8.45 7.79
C GLN A 158 -9.15 -7.41 8.14
N SER A 159 -9.15 -6.90 9.37
CA SER A 159 -10.14 -5.96 9.87
C SER A 159 -9.58 -4.54 9.90
N GLY A 160 -10.32 -3.60 9.32
CA GLY A 160 -9.93 -2.19 9.26
C GLY A 160 -8.87 -1.89 8.19
N LEU A 161 -7.89 -1.06 8.55
CA LEU A 161 -6.83 -0.59 7.65
C LEU A 161 -5.53 -1.40 7.83
N PRO A 162 -4.79 -1.69 6.75
CA PRO A 162 -3.45 -2.25 6.87
C PRO A 162 -2.52 -1.26 7.59
N GLU A 163 -1.50 -1.77 8.29
CA GLU A 163 -0.49 -0.91 8.93
C GLU A 163 0.36 -0.19 7.89
N ALA A 164 0.69 -0.88 6.80
CA ALA A 164 1.46 -0.34 5.71
C ALA A 164 1.05 -0.95 4.37
N VAL A 165 1.22 -0.17 3.32
CA VAL A 165 1.03 -0.61 1.94
C VAL A 165 2.33 -0.41 1.19
N ARG A 166 2.80 -1.45 0.54
CA ARG A 166 3.92 -1.39 -0.40
C ARG A 166 3.36 -1.23 -1.80
N VAL A 167 3.72 -0.11 -2.41
CA VAL A 167 3.30 0.24 -3.76
C VAL A 167 4.46 0.04 -4.70
N THR A 168 4.28 -0.82 -5.71
CA THR A 168 5.28 -1.13 -6.72
C THR A 168 4.73 -0.78 -8.10
N ILE A 169 5.44 0.09 -8.83
CA ILE A 169 5.09 0.50 -10.19
C ILE A 169 6.25 0.19 -11.12
N ALA A 170 6.00 -0.63 -12.14
CA ALA A 170 6.93 -0.89 -13.22
C ALA A 170 6.61 0.00 -14.42
N PHE A 171 7.63 0.62 -15.03
CA PHE A 171 7.50 1.48 -16.20
C PHE A 171 8.27 0.90 -17.39
N LYS A 172 7.68 0.93 -18.58
CA LYS A 172 8.41 0.58 -19.81
C LYS A 172 9.46 1.67 -20.11
N ASP A 173 10.74 1.34 -20.10
CA ASP A 173 11.83 2.23 -20.52
C ASP A 173 11.94 2.27 -22.04
N ARG A 174 11.47 3.36 -22.63
CA ARG A 174 11.58 3.61 -24.07
C ARG A 174 13.02 3.84 -24.55
N ARG A 175 13.98 4.10 -23.66
CA ARG A 175 15.39 4.30 -24.04
C ARG A 175 16.09 2.99 -24.38
N ALA A 176 15.72 1.89 -23.72
CA ALA A 176 16.26 0.56 -24.00
C ALA A 176 15.97 0.11 -25.44
N ARG A 177 14.77 0.40 -25.96
CA ARG A 177 14.36 0.06 -27.33
C ARG A 177 15.23 0.71 -28.41
N ILE A 178 15.80 1.90 -28.17
CA ILE A 178 16.61 2.62 -29.17
C ILE A 178 18.04 2.04 -29.25
N ARG A 179 18.52 1.35 -28.20
CA ARG A 179 19.85 0.74 -28.19
C ARG A 179 19.92 -0.58 -28.95
N ASP A 180 18.85 -1.38 -28.92
CA ASP A 180 18.82 -2.71 -29.53
C ASP A 180 18.80 -2.63 -31.08
N ASP A 181 18.20 -1.59 -31.65
CA ASP A 181 18.14 -1.37 -33.11
C ASP A 181 19.43 -0.80 -33.73
N ARG A 182 20.47 -0.51 -32.93
CA ARG A 182 21.78 -0.06 -33.45
C ARG A 182 22.73 -1.24 -33.50
N GLU A 183 22.95 -1.79 -34.70
CA GLU A 183 24.08 -2.70 -34.95
C GLU A 183 25.38 -2.09 -34.38
N PRO A 184 26.17 -2.87 -33.63
CA PRO A 184 27.32 -2.32 -32.91
C PRO A 184 28.44 -1.96 -33.88
N LEU A 185 28.60 -0.65 -34.15
CA LEU A 185 29.85 -0.13 -34.71
C LEU A 185 30.90 -0.16 -33.59
N ALA A 186 31.80 -1.14 -33.65
CA ALA A 186 32.87 -1.34 -32.71
C ALA A 186 33.73 -0.07 -32.57
N THR A 187 33.71 0.54 -31.40
CA THR A 187 34.76 1.44 -30.93
C THR A 187 34.89 1.28 -29.43
N SER A 188 35.89 0.50 -29.05
CA SER A 188 36.33 0.28 -27.68
C SER A 188 36.77 1.61 -27.07
N THR A 189 36.12 2.03 -25.99
CA THR A 189 36.76 2.89 -24.99
C THR A 189 36.17 2.52 -23.63
N GLU A 190 37.02 1.90 -22.81
CA GLU A 190 36.74 1.55 -21.42
C GLU A 190 36.48 2.83 -20.60
N SER A 191 35.40 2.82 -19.83
CA SER A 191 35.21 3.69 -18.66
C SER A 191 34.26 2.97 -17.70
N GLU A 192 34.80 2.51 -16.58
CA GLU A 192 34.08 2.01 -15.41
C GLU A 192 33.23 3.14 -14.80
N GLU A 193 31.89 3.00 -14.79
CA GLU A 193 31.03 3.71 -13.84
C GLU A 193 29.79 2.88 -13.46
N ALA A 194 29.55 2.82 -12.14
CA ALA A 194 28.30 2.56 -11.42
C ALA A 194 27.39 1.40 -11.88
N LYS A 195 27.50 0.27 -11.17
CA LYS A 195 26.57 -0.86 -11.21
C LYS A 195 25.21 -0.47 -10.57
N GLY A 196 24.31 0.08 -11.37
CA GLY A 196 22.87 -0.08 -11.14
C GLY A 196 22.45 -1.38 -11.82
N ASP A 197 21.74 -2.26 -11.11
CA ASP A 197 21.18 -3.47 -11.71
C ASP A 197 20.08 -3.05 -12.72
N GLU A 198 20.48 -2.77 -13.97
CA GLU A 198 19.56 -2.60 -15.10
C GLU A 198 19.07 -3.99 -15.54
N ASP A 199 17.81 -4.29 -15.22
CA ASP A 199 17.10 -5.45 -15.76
C ASP A 199 17.09 -5.38 -17.30
N PRO A 200 17.57 -6.41 -18.02
CA PRO A 200 17.64 -6.44 -19.48
C PRO A 200 16.28 -6.30 -20.19
N SER A 201 15.16 -6.35 -19.46
CA SER A 201 13.80 -6.15 -19.98
C SER A 201 13.48 -4.72 -20.43
N GLY A 202 14.33 -3.74 -20.08
CA GLY A 202 14.04 -2.33 -20.34
C GLY A 202 12.85 -1.84 -19.50
N VAL A 203 12.71 -2.34 -18.28
CA VAL A 203 11.68 -1.93 -17.32
C VAL A 203 12.34 -1.23 -16.13
N ILE A 204 11.76 -0.10 -15.71
CA ILE A 204 12.18 0.61 -14.50
C ILE A 204 11.13 0.39 -13.43
N VAL A 205 11.51 -0.26 -12.34
CA VAL A 205 10.64 -0.50 -11.18
C VAL A 205 10.90 0.56 -10.12
N LEU A 206 9.82 1.13 -9.60
CA LEU A 206 9.84 2.02 -8.43
C LEU A 206 8.93 1.46 -7.35
N GLN A 207 9.44 1.44 -6.12
CA GLN A 207 8.74 0.90 -4.97
C GLN A 207 8.72 1.93 -3.83
N LYS A 208 7.63 1.96 -3.06
CA LYS A 208 7.51 2.75 -1.84
C LYS A 208 6.64 2.04 -0.81
N VAL A 209 7.12 1.95 0.42
CA VAL A 209 6.31 1.53 1.57
C VAL A 209 5.67 2.77 2.20
N VAL A 210 4.37 2.72 2.45
CA VAL A 210 3.57 3.81 3.00
C VAL A 210 2.88 3.30 4.27
N ARG A 211 3.20 3.87 5.42
CA ARG A 211 2.47 3.61 6.67
C ARG A 211 1.16 4.41 6.70
N LEU A 212 0.11 3.82 7.24
CA LEU A 212 -1.18 4.48 7.42
C LEU A 212 -1.18 5.13 8.83
N GLU A 213 -1.48 6.44 8.89
CA GLU A 213 -1.27 7.26 10.10
C GLU A 213 -2.27 6.97 11.23
N LEU A 214 -3.47 6.48 10.90
CA LEU A 214 -4.52 6.21 11.90
C LEU A 214 -4.26 4.92 12.68
N THR A 215 -3.80 3.86 12.02
CA THR A 215 -3.49 2.57 12.64
C THR A 215 -2.37 2.69 13.70
N HIS A 216 -1.37 3.53 13.44
CA HIS A 216 -0.26 3.77 14.37
C HIS A 216 -0.69 4.51 15.65
N ARG A 217 -1.68 5.42 15.56
CA ARG A 217 -2.16 6.20 16.70
C ARG A 217 -3.11 5.43 17.61
N GLU A 218 -3.94 4.55 17.04
CA GLU A 218 -4.87 3.73 17.82
C GLU A 218 -4.10 2.68 18.66
N ARG A 219 -3.11 1.98 18.07
CA ARG A 219 -2.25 1.05 18.84
C ARG A 219 -1.40 1.70 19.92
N MET A 220 -0.92 2.94 19.71
CA MET A 220 -0.21 3.72 20.73
C MET A 220 -1.11 4.10 21.92
N GLN A 221 -2.44 4.25 21.72
CA GLN A 221 -3.39 4.45 22.82
C GLN A 221 -3.75 3.12 23.53
N GLU A 222 -3.70 2.00 22.82
CA GLU A 222 -3.98 0.65 23.34
C GLU A 222 -2.75 -0.07 23.93
N GLY A 223 -1.55 0.49 23.78
CA GLY A 223 -0.31 -0.03 24.38
C GLY A 223 0.29 -1.24 23.66
N VAL A 224 -0.11 -1.51 22.42
CA VAL A 224 0.40 -2.62 21.60
C VAL A 224 1.61 -2.13 20.79
N MET A 225 2.81 -2.55 21.19
CA MET A 225 4.08 -2.17 20.54
C MET A 225 4.40 -3.15 19.41
N GLY A 226 4.52 -2.64 18.18
CA GLY A 226 4.86 -3.47 17.01
C GLY A 226 6.36 -3.80 16.92
N PRO A 227 6.76 -4.81 16.13
CA PRO A 227 8.17 -5.20 15.97
C PRO A 227 9.06 -4.08 15.41
N PHE A 228 8.47 -3.07 14.76
CA PHE A 228 9.17 -1.91 14.23
C PHE A 228 9.38 -0.75 15.23
N ASP A 229 8.69 -0.73 16.38
CA ASP A 229 8.82 0.33 17.40
C ASP A 229 10.10 0.17 18.25
N SER A 230 10.71 -1.02 18.24
CA SER A 230 11.92 -1.31 19.01
C SER A 230 13.18 -0.57 18.50
N MET A 231 13.12 0.05 17.31
CA MET A 231 14.28 0.71 16.70
C MET A 231 14.40 2.22 16.99
N GLU A 232 13.34 2.88 17.49
CA GLU A 232 13.36 4.34 17.71
C GLU A 232 13.91 4.77 19.09
N SER A 233 14.22 3.81 19.98
CA SER A 233 14.68 4.11 21.35
C SER A 233 16.17 4.44 21.49
N ILE A 234 16.93 4.59 20.39
CA ILE A 234 18.38 4.84 20.44
C ILE A 234 18.80 6.15 19.75
N GLU A 235 18.00 7.22 19.78
CA GLU A 235 18.50 8.57 19.46
C GLU A 235 17.89 9.64 20.36
N SER A 236 18.06 9.49 21.68
CA SER A 236 17.89 10.58 22.64
C SER A 236 18.87 10.44 23.80
N SER A 237 20.15 10.62 23.52
CA SER A 237 21.14 10.94 24.53
C SER A 237 22.23 11.82 23.92
N SER A 238 22.55 12.90 24.64
CA SER A 238 23.41 14.05 24.29
C SER A 238 22.58 15.20 23.68
N SER A 239 22.46 16.38 24.28
CA SER A 239 23.38 17.07 25.18
C SER A 239 22.67 18.26 25.85
N GLU A 240 22.59 18.28 27.19
CA GLU A 240 22.34 19.52 27.95
C GLU A 240 23.69 20.18 28.26
N ILE A 241 23.92 21.32 27.62
CA ILE A 241 25.02 22.24 27.92
C ILE A 241 24.51 23.21 28.97
N SER A 242 25.10 23.17 30.17
CA SER A 242 24.86 24.13 31.24
C SER A 242 25.49 25.48 30.91
N PHE A 243 24.73 26.56 31.08
CA PHE A 243 25.25 27.93 31.06
C PHE A 243 25.11 28.53 32.47
N GLU A 244 26.25 28.80 33.11
CA GLU A 244 26.36 29.67 34.28
C GLU A 244 26.53 31.13 33.81
N GLU A 245 25.62 32.01 34.21
CA GLU A 245 25.87 33.43 34.44
C GLU A 245 25.15 33.76 35.77
N GLY A 246 25.79 34.30 36.81
CA GLY A 246 26.74 35.40 36.81
C GLY A 246 26.02 36.66 37.29
N GLY A 247 25.82 36.78 38.60
CA GLY A 247 25.23 37.94 39.27
C GLY A 247 25.58 37.98 40.75
#